data_AF-A0A2D9YY81-F1
#
_entry.id   AF-A0A2D9YY81-F1
#
_cell.length_a   1.000
_cell.length_b   1.000
_cell.length_c   1.000
_cell.angle_alpha   90.00
_cell.angle_beta   90.00
_cell.angle_gamma   90.00
#
_symmetry.space_group_name_H-M   'P 1'
#
loop_
_entity.id
_entity.type
_entity.pdbx_description
1 polymer ?
#
loop_
_entity_poly.entity_id
_entity_poly.type
_entity_poly.pdbx_seq_one_letter_code
_entity_poly.pdbx_strand_id
1 'polypeptide(L)'
;MYKKIYIYFGLLVFLIAQPLMFYDVKASSTIFLGMLAPMAMSYINILIISKLTKEKGPLVTFSFNVMQFVIKTIFLCAITYIGVKVIGLNFKVFVPTLCFTWFIFHVLEGFYTNSLIK
;
A
#
# COMPACT_ATOMS: atom_id res chain seq x y z
N MET A 1 -2.44 7.38 -16.06
CA MET A 1 -1.43 6.29 -16.07
C MET A 1 -1.39 5.54 -14.73
N TYR A 2 -1.19 6.22 -13.59
CA TYR A 2 -1.08 5.59 -12.27
C TYR A 2 -2.28 4.69 -11.89
N LYS A 3 -3.54 5.12 -12.08
CA LYS A 3 -4.73 4.29 -11.75
C LYS A 3 -4.68 2.90 -12.40
N LYS A 4 -4.18 2.81 -13.64
CA LYS A 4 -4.04 1.52 -14.35
C LYS A 4 -3.04 0.61 -13.65
N ILE A 5 -1.92 1.14 -13.14
CA ILE A 5 -0.90 0.37 -12.40
C ILE A 5 -1.53 -0.26 -11.15
N TYR A 6 -2.26 0.54 -10.35
CA TYR A 6 -2.92 0.05 -9.13
C TYR A 6 -3.99 -1.01 -9.43
N ILE A 7 -4.81 -0.79 -10.47
CA ILE A 7 -5.86 -1.74 -10.86
C ILE A 7 -5.24 -3.05 -11.38
N TYR A 8 -4.28 -2.98 -12.30
CA TYR A 8 -3.65 -4.19 -12.85
C TYR A 8 -2.87 -4.96 -11.79
N PHE A 9 -2.15 -4.27 -10.90
CA PHE A 9 -1.47 -4.91 -9.79
C PHE A 9 -2.47 -5.56 -8.83
N GLY A 10 -3.55 -4.85 -8.46
CA GLY A 10 -4.60 -5.39 -7.60
C GLY A 10 -5.29 -6.61 -8.19
N LEU A 11 -5.62 -6.58 -9.49
CA LEU A 11 -6.17 -7.72 -10.21
C LEU A 11 -5.19 -8.90 -10.25
N LEU A 12 -3.92 -8.64 -10.53
CA LEU A 12 -2.89 -9.69 -10.55
C LEU A 12 -2.73 -10.34 -9.16
N VAL A 13 -2.66 -9.53 -8.10
CA VAL A 13 -2.60 -10.03 -6.72
C VAL A 13 -3.84 -10.86 -6.40
N PHE A 14 -5.03 -10.39 -6.78
CA PHE A 14 -6.27 -11.12 -6.54
C PHE A 14 -6.32 -12.44 -7.31
N LEU A 15 -5.94 -12.45 -8.59
CA LEU A 15 -5.91 -13.65 -9.43
C LEU A 15 -4.92 -14.70 -8.95
N ILE A 16 -3.84 -14.31 -8.26
CA ILE A 16 -2.86 -15.24 -7.68
C ILE A 16 -3.30 -15.69 -6.29
N ALA A 17 -3.69 -14.76 -5.42
CA ALA A 17 -3.96 -15.04 -4.02
C ALA A 17 -5.30 -15.77 -3.82
N GLN A 18 -6.32 -15.48 -4.62
CA GLN A 18 -7.64 -16.08 -4.48
C GLN A 18 -7.64 -17.59 -4.76
N PRO A 19 -7.05 -18.10 -5.87
CA PRO A 19 -6.92 -19.54 -6.07
C PRO A 19 -6.03 -20.19 -5.02
N LEU A 20 -4.95 -19.52 -4.61
CA LEU A 20 -4.02 -20.04 -3.61
C LEU A 20 -4.69 -20.23 -2.24
N MET A 21 -5.75 -19.48 -1.94
CA MET A 21 -6.50 -19.61 -0.69
C MET A 21 -7.11 -21.01 -0.50
N PHE A 22 -7.44 -21.70 -1.60
CA PHE A 22 -7.98 -23.07 -1.56
C PHE A 22 -6.91 -24.15 -1.31
N TYR A 23 -5.63 -23.81 -1.46
CA TYR A 23 -4.50 -24.74 -1.27
C TYR A 23 -3.68 -24.43 -0.02
N ASP A 24 -3.29 -23.16 0.14
CA ASP A 24 -2.52 -22.67 1.28
C ASP A 24 -3.05 -21.29 1.71
N VAL A 25 -3.90 -21.30 2.73
CA VAL A 25 -4.49 -20.10 3.33
C VAL A 25 -3.43 -19.15 3.86
N LYS A 26 -2.31 -19.66 4.40
CA LYS A 26 -1.25 -18.80 4.98
C LYS A 26 -0.43 -18.12 3.89
N ALA A 27 -0.09 -18.84 2.82
CA ALA A 27 0.58 -18.25 1.67
C ALA A 27 -0.32 -17.21 0.98
N SER A 28 -1.60 -17.53 0.77
CA SER A 28 -2.59 -16.59 0.24
C SER A 28 -2.72 -15.33 1.11
N SER A 29 -2.86 -15.49 2.43
CA SER A 29 -2.95 -14.38 3.38
C SER A 29 -1.69 -13.51 3.39
N THR A 30 -0.51 -14.11 3.19
CA THR A 30 0.76 -13.38 3.04
C THR A 30 0.74 -12.48 1.82
N ILE A 31 0.23 -12.97 0.69
CA ILE A 31 0.10 -12.19 -0.54
C ILE A 31 -0.96 -11.09 -0.37
N PHE A 32 -2.12 -11.41 0.18
CA PHE A 32 -3.17 -10.40 0.39
C PHE A 32 -2.73 -9.30 1.34
N LEU A 33 -2.27 -9.63 2.55
CA LEU A 33 -1.86 -8.61 3.53
C LEU A 33 -0.54 -7.95 3.15
N GLY A 34 0.40 -8.72 2.60
CA GLY A 34 1.73 -8.21 2.25
C GLY A 34 1.76 -7.39 0.96
N MET A 35 0.83 -7.61 0.02
CA MET A 35 0.84 -6.91 -1.26
C MET A 35 -0.39 -6.02 -1.46
N LEU A 36 -1.59 -6.53 -1.19
CA LEU A 36 -2.83 -5.78 -1.45
C LEU A 36 -3.03 -4.64 -0.45
N ALA A 37 -2.77 -4.88 0.84
CA ALA A 37 -2.93 -3.86 1.88
C ALA A 37 -2.04 -2.61 1.68
N PRO A 38 -0.71 -2.71 1.49
CA PRO A 38 0.12 -1.54 1.23
C PRO A 38 -0.22 -0.83 -0.08
N MET A 39 -0.59 -1.57 -1.13
CA MET A 39 -1.05 -1.00 -2.40
C MET A 39 -2.34 -0.18 -2.21
N ALA A 40 -3.33 -0.74 -1.51
CA ALA A 40 -4.60 -0.06 -1.25
C ALA A 40 -4.41 1.23 -0.43
N MET A 41 -3.57 1.17 0.61
CA MET A 41 -3.23 2.35 1.41
C MET A 41 -2.58 3.45 0.56
N SER A 42 -1.65 3.07 -0.33
CA SER A 42 -1.02 4.01 -1.25
C SER A 42 -2.01 4.61 -2.26
N TYR A 43 -2.95 3.80 -2.77
CA TYR A 43 -3.98 4.28 -3.69
C TYR A 43 -4.91 5.29 -3.04
N ILE A 44 -5.37 5.02 -1.81
CA ILE A 44 -6.19 5.95 -1.02
C ILE A 44 -5.44 7.26 -0.83
N ASN A 45 -4.15 7.20 -0.50
CA ASN A 45 -3.37 8.41 -0.30
C ASN A 45 -3.29 9.27 -1.56
N ILE A 46 -3.04 8.65 -2.72
CA ILE A 46 -3.05 9.34 -4.01
C ILE A 46 -4.39 10.05 -4.23
N LEU A 47 -5.53 9.39 -3.96
CA LEU A 47 -6.84 10.00 -4.13
C LEU A 47 -7.02 11.23 -3.22
N ILE A 48 -6.56 11.15 -1.98
CA ILE A 48 -6.63 12.27 -1.02
C ILE A 48 -5.72 13.42 -1.49
N ILE A 49 -4.47 13.13 -1.85
CA ILE A 49 -3.52 14.11 -2.38
C ILE A 49 -4.07 14.82 -3.62
N SER A 50 -4.62 14.06 -4.59
CA SER A 50 -5.22 14.64 -5.79
C SER A 50 -6.38 15.59 -5.46
N LYS A 51 -7.20 15.26 -4.46
CA LYS A 51 -8.32 16.11 -4.03
C LYS A 51 -7.81 17.34 -3.30
N LEU A 52 -6.87 17.17 -2.39
CA LEU A 52 -6.32 18.24 -1.55
C LEU A 52 -5.59 19.29 -2.38
N THR A 53 -4.80 18.87 -3.37
CA THR A 53 -4.12 19.83 -4.27
C THR A 53 -5.11 20.69 -5.05
N LYS A 54 -6.23 20.12 -5.49
CA LYS A 54 -7.27 20.87 -6.22
C LYS A 54 -8.01 21.88 -5.33
N GLU A 55 -8.27 21.53 -4.07
CA GLU A 55 -9.11 22.32 -3.17
C GLU A 55 -8.33 23.32 -2.30
N LYS A 56 -7.10 22.98 -1.91
CA LYS A 56 -6.32 23.71 -0.89
C LYS A 56 -4.96 24.19 -1.39
N GLY A 57 -4.57 23.78 -2.59
CA GLY A 57 -3.30 24.17 -3.22
C GLY A 57 -2.07 23.40 -2.71
N PRO A 58 -0.88 23.67 -3.29
CA PRO A 58 0.30 22.82 -3.15
C PRO A 58 0.91 22.77 -1.75
N LEU A 59 0.88 23.90 -1.02
CA LEU A 59 1.46 24.04 0.33
C LEU A 59 0.80 23.09 1.35
N VAL A 60 -0.54 23.02 1.33
CA VAL A 60 -1.31 22.14 2.23
C VAL A 60 -1.08 20.67 1.85
N THR A 61 -0.99 20.36 0.55
CA THR A 61 -0.67 19.01 0.08
C THR A 61 0.71 18.54 0.55
N PHE A 62 1.72 19.41 0.53
CA PHE A 62 3.06 19.05 0.99
C PHE A 62 3.06 18.70 2.49
N SER A 63 2.43 19.53 3.32
CA SER A 63 2.31 19.27 4.76
C SER A 63 1.54 17.99 5.06
N PHE A 64 0.47 17.71 4.31
CA PHE A 64 -0.27 16.46 4.42
C PHE A 64 0.61 15.25 4.08
N ASN A 65 1.41 15.32 3.01
CA ASN A 65 2.31 14.24 2.61
C ASN A 65 3.34 13.89 3.71
N VAL A 66 3.89 14.89 4.40
CA VAL A 66 4.81 14.68 5.52
C VAL A 66 4.10 14.00 6.70
N MET A 67 2.92 14.49 7.10
CA MET A 67 2.13 13.87 8.17
C MET A 67 1.73 12.43 7.86
N GLN A 68 1.47 12.16 6.59
CA GLN A 68 0.98 10.87 6.14
C GLN A 68 2.04 9.77 6.18
N PHE A 69 3.32 10.14 6.20
CA PHE A 69 4.41 9.21 6.52
C PHE A 69 4.21 8.53 7.89
N VAL A 70 3.86 9.29 8.93
CA VAL A 70 3.61 8.76 10.28
C VAL A 70 2.44 7.77 10.28
N ILE A 71 1.36 8.11 9.59
CA ILE A 71 0.18 7.25 9.45
C ILE A 71 0.55 5.93 8.74
N LYS A 72 1.35 6.00 7.66
CA LYS A 72 1.85 4.82 6.96
C LYS A 72 2.73 3.93 7.86
N THR A 73 3.55 4.52 8.72
CA THR A 73 4.36 3.75 9.68
C THR A 73 3.48 3.00 10.68
N ILE A 74 2.49 3.68 11.27
CA ILE A 74 1.52 3.05 12.20
C ILE A 74 0.79 1.90 11.48
N PHE A 75 0.35 2.14 10.25
CA PHE A 75 -0.29 1.11 9.41
C PHE A 75 0.63 -0.10 9.19
N LEU A 76 1.89 0.10 8.81
CA LEU A 76 2.86 -0.98 8.61
C LEU A 76 3.07 -1.81 9.88
N CYS A 77 3.21 -1.16 11.03
CA CYS A 77 3.34 -1.83 12.32
C CYS A 77 2.07 -2.64 12.66
N ALA A 78 0.88 -2.07 12.42
CA ALA A 78 -0.39 -2.75 12.66
C ALA A 78 -0.56 -3.99 11.76
N ILE A 79 -0.28 -3.88 10.45
CA ILE A 79 -0.35 -5.02 9.53
C ILE A 79 0.70 -6.09 9.88
N THR A 80 1.89 -5.67 10.31
CA THR A 80 2.92 -6.60 10.79
C THR A 80 2.44 -7.38 12.01
N TYR A 81 1.83 -6.69 12.99
CA TYR A 81 1.26 -7.31 14.18
C TYR A 81 0.13 -8.30 13.82
N ILE A 82 -0.81 -7.88 12.98
CA ILE A 82 -1.92 -8.73 12.54
C ILE A 82 -1.39 -9.97 11.80
N GLY A 83 -0.49 -9.80 10.84
CA GLY A 83 0.04 -10.92 10.07
C GLY A 83 0.86 -11.89 10.91
N VAL A 84 1.79 -11.40 11.73
CA VAL A 84 2.70 -12.29 12.49
C VAL A 84 2.04 -12.82 13.76
N LYS A 85 1.41 -11.97 14.57
CA LYS A 85 0.92 -12.36 15.90
C LYS A 85 -0.49 -12.92 15.90
N VAL A 86 -1.41 -12.35 15.11
CA VAL A 86 -2.82 -12.77 15.07
C VAL A 86 -3.01 -13.95 14.11
N ILE A 87 -2.49 -13.85 12.89
CA ILE A 87 -2.67 -14.88 11.85
C ILE A 87 -1.58 -15.96 11.90
N GLY A 88 -0.41 -15.65 12.46
CA GLY A 88 0.69 -16.61 12.56
C GLY A 88 1.43 -16.84 11.23
N LEU A 89 1.56 -15.80 10.40
CA LEU A 89 2.32 -15.84 9.16
C LEU A 89 3.83 -15.92 9.42
N ASN A 90 4.57 -16.55 8.50
CA ASN A 90 6.02 -16.64 8.61
C ASN A 90 6.65 -15.25 8.41
N PHE A 91 7.16 -14.67 9.50
CA PHE A 91 7.73 -13.33 9.52
C PHE A 91 8.86 -13.13 8.49
N LYS A 92 9.66 -14.19 8.22
CA LYS A 92 10.80 -14.14 7.30
C LYS A 92 10.37 -13.90 5.85
N VAL A 93 9.12 -14.19 5.51
CA VAL A 93 8.55 -13.97 4.18
C VAL A 93 7.62 -12.78 4.21
N PHE A 94 6.67 -12.77 5.15
CA PHE A 94 5.62 -11.76 5.19
C PHE A 94 6.14 -10.33 5.39
N VAL A 95 7.05 -10.12 6.35
CA VAL A 95 7.53 -8.76 6.64
C VAL A 95 8.33 -8.18 5.47
N PRO A 96 9.28 -8.91 4.85
CA PRO A 96 9.93 -8.43 3.63
C PRO A 96 8.96 -8.14 2.48
N THR A 97 7.96 -9.00 2.24
CA THR A 97 6.95 -8.76 1.19
C THR A 97 6.13 -7.49 1.45
N LEU A 98 5.71 -7.30 2.70
CA LEU A 98 4.96 -6.12 3.14
C LEU A 98 5.78 -4.84 2.94
N CYS A 99 7.01 -4.80 3.45
CA CYS A 99 7.89 -3.64 3.36
C CYS A 99 8.29 -3.33 1.91
N PHE A 100 8.58 -4.37 1.11
CA PHE A 100 8.94 -4.19 -0.29
C PHE A 100 7.78 -3.61 -1.09
N THR A 101 6.57 -4.17 -0.95
CA THR A 101 5.41 -3.66 -1.68
C THR A 101 5.07 -2.24 -1.25
N TRP A 102 5.10 -1.96 0.06
CA TRP A 102 4.93 -0.60 0.58
C TRP A 102 5.95 0.38 -0.03
N PHE A 103 7.23 0.01 -0.08
CA PHE A 103 8.29 0.89 -0.57
C PHE A 103 8.09 1.26 -2.05
N ILE A 104 7.81 0.26 -2.90
CA ILE A 104 7.55 0.49 -4.32
C ILE A 104 6.37 1.43 -4.53
N PHE A 105 5.25 1.19 -3.83
CA PHE A 105 4.07 2.03 -3.98
C PHE A 105 4.24 3.43 -3.38
N HIS A 106 5.02 3.57 -2.30
CA HIS A 106 5.36 4.87 -1.74
C HIS A 106 6.22 5.70 -2.71
N VAL A 107 7.19 5.09 -3.40
CA VAL A 107 7.97 5.76 -4.44
C VAL A 107 7.08 6.20 -5.61
N LEU A 108 6.18 5.33 -6.07
CA LEU A 108 5.21 5.68 -7.13
C LEU A 108 4.29 6.85 -6.74
N GLU A 109 3.84 6.87 -5.48
CA GLU A 109 3.07 7.96 -4.90
C GLU A 109 3.86 9.27 -4.83
N GLY A 110 5.13 9.21 -4.44
CA GLY A 110 6.03 10.37 -4.44
C GLY A 110 6.20 10.98 -5.83
N PHE A 111 6.43 10.14 -6.86
CA PHE A 111 6.50 10.60 -8.25
C PHE A 111 5.18 11.23 -8.72
N TYR A 112 4.05 10.64 -8.34
CA TYR A 112 2.74 11.19 -8.68
C TYR A 112 2.51 12.57 -8.02
N THR A 113 2.81 12.69 -6.73
CA THR A 113 2.63 13.94 -5.98
C THR A 113 3.51 15.05 -6.55
N ASN A 114 4.76 14.74 -6.91
CA ASN A 114 5.65 15.68 -7.58
C ASN A 114 5.10 16.15 -8.94
N SER A 115 4.42 15.28 -9.69
CA SER A 115 3.78 15.67 -10.96
C SER A 115 2.57 16.61 -10.80
N LEU A 116 2.02 16.74 -9.59
CA LEU A 116 0.91 17.65 -9.28
C LEU A 116 1.36 19.01 -8.73
N ILE A 117 2.57 19.10 -8.21
CA ILE A 117 3.12 20.30 -7.55
C ILE A 117 3.99 21.13 -8.50
N LYS A 118 4.46 20.53 -9.60
CA LYS A 118 5.05 21.27 -10.74
C LYS A 118 4.02 22.18 -11.40
#